data_AF-A0A950XP95-F1
#
_entry.id   AF-A0A950XP95-F1
#
_cell.length_a   1.000
_cell.length_b   1.000
_cell.length_c   1.000
_cell.angle_alpha   90.00
_cell.angle_beta   90.00
_cell.angle_gamma   90.00
#
_symmetry.space_group_name_H-M   'P 1'
#
loop_
_entity.id
_entity.type
_entity.pdbx_description
1 polymer ?
#
loop_
_entity_poly.entity_id
_entity_poly.type
_entity_poly.pdbx_seq_one_letter_code
_entity_poly.pdbx_strand_id
1 'polypeptide(L)'
;MAAAYELSGTGAAGTGIAGNELELLQAHLDTAMYDLLEQYPDGDARLLLNCLLLSATAGIASGDRVSANYHFTWFQVLSAPPC
;
A
#
# COMPACT_ATOMS: atom_id res chain seq x y z
N MET A 1 -9.71 -8.34 3.66
CA MET A 1 -8.71 -8.94 2.75
C MET A 1 -9.35 -9.21 1.39
N ALA A 2 -9.84 -8.17 0.70
CA ALA A 2 -10.50 -8.29 -0.61
C ALA A 2 -10.09 -7.13 -1.55
N ALA A 3 -9.97 -5.90 -1.02
CA ALA A 3 -9.66 -4.72 -1.83
C ALA A 3 -8.30 -4.78 -2.60
N ALA A 4 -7.25 -5.36 -1.99
CA ALA A 4 -5.93 -5.42 -2.64
C ALA A 4 -5.85 -6.43 -3.80
N TYR A 5 -6.66 -7.49 -3.78
CA TYR A 5 -6.66 -8.49 -4.86
C TYR A 5 -7.41 -7.97 -6.08
N GLU A 6 -8.54 -7.28 -5.88
CA GLU A 6 -9.33 -6.67 -6.96
C GLU A 6 -8.55 -5.59 -7.72
N LEU A 7 -7.75 -4.75 -7.04
CA LEU A 7 -6.88 -3.77 -7.72
C LEU A 7 -5.75 -4.41 -8.54
N SER A 8 -5.30 -5.63 -8.19
CA SER A 8 -4.23 -6.30 -8.95
C SER A 8 -4.69 -6.83 -10.31
N GLY A 9 -6.01 -6.98 -10.51
CA GLY A 9 -6.60 -7.54 -11.73
C GLY A 9 -6.72 -6.54 -12.89
N THR A 10 -6.75 -5.23 -12.62
CA THR A 10 -6.92 -4.21 -13.66
C THR A 10 -5.61 -3.58 -14.16
N GLY A 11 -4.52 -3.66 -13.38
CA GLY A 11 -3.23 -3.03 -13.72
C GLY A 11 -2.28 -3.83 -14.62
N ALA A 12 -2.63 -5.06 -15.03
CA ALA A 12 -1.75 -5.93 -15.82
C ALA A 12 -1.80 -5.67 -17.35
N ALA A 13 -2.75 -4.86 -17.82
CA ALA A 13 -2.79 -4.41 -19.21
C ALA A 13 -2.17 -3.00 -19.27
N GLY A 14 -1.08 -2.84 -20.02
CA GLY A 14 -0.27 -1.62 -20.13
C GLY A 14 -0.96 -0.39 -20.77
N THR A 15 -2.21 -0.13 -20.44
CA THR A 15 -2.84 1.18 -20.57
C THR A 15 -2.54 1.93 -19.28
N GLY A 16 -1.89 3.10 -19.37
CA GLY A 16 -1.55 3.91 -18.20
C GLY A 16 -2.71 3.94 -17.21
N ILE A 17 -2.44 3.59 -15.95
CA ILE A 17 -3.38 3.63 -14.83
C ILE A 17 -4.16 4.93 -14.98
N ALA A 18 -5.44 4.84 -15.33
CA ALA A 18 -6.27 6.01 -15.50
C ALA A 18 -6.24 6.76 -14.16
N GLY A 19 -6.11 8.10 -14.16
CA GLY A 19 -5.85 8.86 -12.94
C GLY A 19 -6.81 8.53 -11.77
N ASN A 20 -8.02 8.04 -12.07
CA ASN A 20 -8.98 7.54 -11.10
C ASN A 20 -8.50 6.36 -10.25
N GLU A 21 -7.75 5.41 -10.80
CA GLU A 21 -7.25 4.24 -10.07
C GLU A 21 -6.15 4.64 -9.08
N LEU A 22 -5.30 5.61 -9.46
CA LEU A 22 -4.29 6.16 -8.55
C LEU A 22 -4.93 6.99 -7.43
N GLU A 23 -5.96 7.78 -7.74
CA GLU A 23 -6.72 8.54 -6.74
C GLU A 23 -7.43 7.61 -5.75
N LEU A 24 -8.05 6.53 -6.23
CA LEU A 24 -8.68 5.52 -5.36
C LEU A 24 -7.65 4.82 -4.46
N LEU A 25 -6.49 4.47 -5.02
CA LEU A 25 -5.40 3.87 -4.25
C LEU A 25 -4.89 4.81 -3.15
N GLN A 26 -4.73 6.10 -3.46
CA GLN A 26 -4.33 7.10 -2.49
C GLN A 26 -5.38 7.31 -1.41
N ALA A 27 -6.67 7.38 -1.77
CA ALA A 27 -7.77 7.48 -0.80
C ALA A 27 -7.81 6.28 0.17
N HIS A 28 -7.56 5.06 -0.34
CA HIS A 28 -7.45 3.88 0.51
C HIS A 28 -6.23 3.92 1.43
N LEU A 29 -5.09 4.41 0.95
CA LEU A 29 -3.90 4.60 1.78
C LEU A 29 -4.17 5.62 2.90
N ASP A 30 -4.77 6.77 2.57
CA ASP A 30 -5.09 7.83 3.54
C ASP A 30 -6.03 7.31 4.63
N THR A 31 -7.05 6.56 4.25
CA THR A 31 -7.99 5.92 5.20
C THR A 31 -7.24 4.95 6.13
N ALA A 32 -6.42 4.07 5.57
CA ALA A 32 -5.68 3.08 6.36
C ALA A 32 -4.64 3.73 7.29
N MET A 33 -3.99 4.81 6.86
CA MET A 33 -3.08 5.59 7.71
C MET A 33 -3.81 6.31 8.84
N TYR A 34 -4.98 6.87 8.56
CA TYR A 34 -5.82 7.51 9.58
C TYR A 34 -6.22 6.49 10.65
N ASP A 35 -6.77 5.35 10.25
CA ASP A 35 -7.17 4.26 11.15
C ASP A 35 -5.99 3.76 12.01
N LEU A 36 -4.78 3.71 11.45
CA LEU A 36 -3.57 3.31 12.17
C LEU A 36 -3.16 4.33 13.24
N LEU A 37 -3.26 5.63 12.92
CA LEU A 37 -2.89 6.70 13.83
C LEU A 37 -3.88 6.87 14.98
N GLU A 38 -5.17 6.59 14.76
CA GLU A 38 -6.18 6.57 15.84
C GLU A 38 -5.88 5.51 16.91
N GLN A 39 -5.18 4.44 16.54
CA GLN A 39 -4.83 3.35 17.44
C GLN A 39 -3.51 3.59 18.18
N TYR A 40 -2.78 4.67 17.90
CA TYR A 40 -1.47 4.91 18.51
C TYR A 40 -1.58 5.07 20.04
N PRO A 41 -0.69 4.43 20.84
CA PRO A 41 0.50 3.67 20.44
C PRO A 41 0.26 2.19 20.08
N ASP A 42 -0.95 1.68 20.29
CA ASP A 42 -1.33 0.27 20.18
C ASP A 42 -1.78 -0.14 18.75
N GLY A 43 -1.17 0.44 17.72
CA GLY A 43 -1.56 0.23 16.32
C GLY A 43 -1.49 -1.22 15.85
N ASP A 44 -2.51 -1.67 15.08
CA ASP A 44 -2.53 -3.00 14.49
C ASP A 44 -1.40 -3.20 13.46
N ALA A 45 -0.52 -4.16 13.73
CA ALA A 45 0.58 -4.54 12.84
C ALA A 45 0.11 -4.94 11.44
N ARG A 46 -1.07 -5.58 11.31
CA ARG A 46 -1.63 -5.95 10.00
C ARG A 46 -2.04 -4.71 9.19
N LEU A 47 -2.55 -3.69 9.88
CA LEU A 47 -2.92 -2.43 9.24
C LEU A 47 -1.67 -1.67 8.77
N LEU A 48 -0.62 -1.62 9.61
CA LEU A 48 0.68 -1.07 9.21
C LEU A 48 1.26 -1.79 7.97
N LEU A 49 1.25 -3.12 7.95
CA LEU A 49 1.73 -3.89 6.80
C LEU A 49 0.90 -3.61 5.54
N ASN A 50 -0.42 -3.41 5.68
CA ASN A 50 -1.28 -3.01 4.56
C ASN A 50 -0.91 -1.62 4.03
N CYS A 51 -0.68 -0.64 4.91
CA CYS A 51 -0.23 0.70 4.52
C CYS A 51 1.07 0.65 3.72
N LEU A 52 2.06 -0.12 4.18
CA LEU A 52 3.34 -0.27 3.47
C LEU A 52 3.16 -0.86 2.06
N LEU A 53 2.29 -1.85 1.89
CA LEU A 53 2.02 -2.44 0.59
C LEU A 53 1.26 -1.48 -0.35
N LEU A 54 0.29 -0.73 0.17
CA LEU A 54 -0.43 0.30 -0.59
C LEU A 54 0.50 1.45 -1.01
N SER A 55 1.36 1.94 -0.11
CA SER A 55 2.37 2.96 -0.44
C SER A 55 3.36 2.47 -1.49
N ALA A 56 3.79 1.20 -1.41
CA ALA A 56 4.66 0.62 -2.44
C ALA A 56 3.97 0.59 -3.81
N THR A 57 2.70 0.18 -3.84
CA THR A 57 1.89 0.14 -5.06
C THR A 57 1.67 1.54 -5.65
N ALA A 58 1.43 2.55 -4.80
CA ALA A 58 1.26 3.94 -5.22
C ALA A 58 2.56 4.52 -5.81
N GLY A 59 3.71 4.17 -5.23
CA GLY A 59 5.02 4.52 -5.80
C GLY A 59 5.26 3.89 -7.17
N ILE A 60 4.87 2.62 -7.36
CA ILE A 60 4.97 1.96 -8.68
C ILE A 60 4.06 2.65 -9.69
N ALA A 61 2.81 2.90 -9.32
CA ALA A 61 1.79 3.51 -10.19
C ALA A 61 2.14 4.95 -10.61
N SER A 62 2.75 5.72 -9.71
CA SER A 62 3.16 7.11 -9.96
C SER A 62 4.56 7.24 -10.60
N GLY A 63 5.31 6.15 -10.71
CA GLY A 63 6.69 6.15 -11.22
C GLY A 63 7.76 6.52 -10.17
N ASP A 64 7.37 6.77 -8.92
CA ASP A 64 8.30 6.95 -7.80
C ASP A 64 8.85 5.61 -7.28
N ARG A 65 9.87 5.12 -7.99
CA ARG A 65 10.55 3.86 -7.66
C ARG A 65 11.28 3.89 -6.33
N VAL A 66 11.69 5.07 -5.85
CA VAL A 66 12.43 5.19 -4.58
C VAL A 66 11.46 4.94 -3.43
N SER A 67 10.32 5.64 -3.42
CA SER A 67 9.28 5.41 -2.42
C SER A 67 8.73 4.00 -2.49
N ALA A 68 8.51 3.47 -3.70
CA ALA A 68 8.06 2.09 -3.89
C ALA A 68 9.00 1.08 -3.22
N ASN A 69 10.30 1.17 -3.50
CA ASN A 69 11.30 0.25 -2.95
C ASN A 69 11.41 0.39 -1.43
N TYR A 70 11.40 1.61 -0.91
CA TYR A 70 11.47 1.87 0.53
C TYR A 70 10.32 1.20 1.28
N HIS A 71 9.08 1.44 0.87
CA HIS A 71 7.91 0.89 1.55
C HIS A 71 7.83 -0.64 1.43
N PHE A 72 8.17 -1.19 0.26
CA PHE A 72 8.18 -2.63 0.06
C PHE A 72 9.28 -3.32 0.89
N THR A 73 10.46 -2.71 1.00
CA THR A 73 11.54 -3.23 1.85
C THR A 73 11.09 -3.32 3.30
N TRP A 74 10.44 -2.28 3.83
CA TRP A 74 9.92 -2.32 5.20
C TRP A 74 8.80 -3.33 5.40
N PHE A 75 7.92 -3.50 4.40
CA PHE A 75 6.93 -4.57 4.43
C PHE A 75 7.62 -5.94 4.58
N GLN A 76 8.65 -6.23 3.80
CA GLN A 76 9.39 -7.49 3.87
C GLN A 76 10.05 -7.70 5.24
N VAL A 77 10.69 -6.66 5.77
CA VAL A 77 11.36 -6.72 7.08
C VAL A 77 10.35 -7.00 8.20
N LEU A 78 9.20 -6.32 8.20
CA LEU A 78 8.22 -6.42 9.29
C LEU A 78 7.26 -7.60 9.16
N SER A 79 7.07 -8.13 7.95
CA SER A 79 6.27 -9.34 7.72
C SER A 79 7.06 -10.63 7.87
N ALA A 80 8.39 -10.54 8.00
CA ALA A 80 9.23 -11.70 8.24
C ALA A 80 8.84 -12.38 9.57
N PRO A 81 8.77 -13.72 9.61
CA PRO A 81 8.54 -14.43 10.85
C PRO A 81 9.68 -14.13 11.85
N PRO A 82 9.38 -14.07 13.16
CA PRO A 82 10.40 -13.87 14.17
C PRO A 82 11.45 -14.99 14.10
N CYS A 83 12.71 -14.61 14.23
CA CYS A 83 13.86 -15.52 14.25
C CYS A 83 14.01 -16.26 15.59
#